data_AF-A0A949ALL8-F1
#
_entry.id   AF-A0A949ALL8-F1
#
_cell.length_a   1.000
_cell.length_b   1.000
_cell.length_c   1.000
_cell.angle_alpha   90.00
_cell.angle_beta   90.00
_cell.angle_gamma   90.00
#
_symmetry.space_group_name_H-M   'P 1'
#
loop_
_entity.id
_entity.type
_entity.pdbx_description
1 polymer ?
#
loop_
_entity_poly.entity_id
_entity_poly.type
_entity_poly.pdbx_seq_one_letter_code
_entity_poly.pdbx_strand_id
1 'polypeptide(L)'
;MVSLFSSLDITVKNLKVGDYIINDEIVIERKTTQDFAQSIIDGRLFKQAKNMKKTYDLCLFIIEGTNLCNTSIDIHPHAVKGALSAFVKNSFIFCKACLASGLN
;
A
#
# COMPACT_ATOMS: atom_id res chain seq x y z
N MET A 1 7.88 -23.01 -13.89
CA MET A 1 6.61 -22.50 -13.33
C MET A 1 6.38 -21.12 -13.93
N VAL A 2 5.52 -21.14 -14.96
CA VAL A 2 4.88 -20.10 -15.78
C VAL A 2 5.53 -18.71 -15.94
N SER A 3 5.98 -18.48 -17.17
CA SER A 3 6.42 -17.26 -17.83
C SER A 3 5.32 -16.19 -18.00
N LEU A 4 4.75 -15.68 -16.90
CA LEU A 4 3.72 -14.63 -17.00
C LEU A 4 4.30 -13.20 -17.21
N PHE A 5 5.62 -13.04 -17.13
CA PHE A 5 6.30 -11.72 -17.17
C PHE A 5 6.94 -11.38 -18.53
N SER A 6 6.79 -12.20 -19.57
CA SER A 6 7.53 -12.02 -20.84
C SER A 6 7.19 -10.73 -21.60
N SER A 7 6.19 -9.95 -21.16
CA SER A 7 5.78 -8.69 -21.75
C SER A 7 5.97 -7.46 -20.83
N LEU A 8 6.58 -7.62 -19.65
CA LEU A 8 6.82 -6.51 -18.72
C LEU A 8 8.30 -6.15 -18.72
N ASP A 9 8.61 -4.90 -19.01
CA ASP A 9 9.97 -4.37 -18.84
C ASP A 9 10.15 -3.97 -17.37
N ILE A 10 11.04 -4.69 -16.67
CA ILE A 10 11.24 -4.56 -15.23
C ILE A 10 12.67 -4.12 -14.98
N THR A 11 12.82 -2.95 -14.37
CA THR A 11 14.11 -2.46 -13.89
C THR A 11 14.10 -2.41 -12.36
N VAL A 12 15.05 -3.12 -11.73
CA VAL A 12 15.24 -3.09 -10.28
C VAL A 12 16.15 -1.92 -9.93
N LYS A 13 15.65 -1.00 -9.10
CA LYS A 13 16.38 0.17 -8.61
C LYS A 13 16.08 0.43 -7.13
N ASN A 14 16.99 1.10 -6.44
CA ASN A 14 16.76 1.58 -5.09
C ASN A 14 15.93 2.87 -5.14
N LEU A 15 14.73 2.84 -4.56
CA LEU A 15 13.78 3.95 -4.57
C LEU A 15 13.89 4.77 -3.30
N LYS A 16 13.80 6.09 -3.44
CA LYS A 16 13.73 7.00 -2.27
C LYS A 16 12.35 6.96 -1.58
N VAL A 17 11.29 6.66 -2.34
CA VAL A 17 9.90 6.56 -1.87
C VAL A 17 9.15 5.50 -2.70
N GLY A 18 8.23 4.77 -2.07
CA GLY A 18 7.45 3.70 -2.71
C GLY A 18 8.25 2.43 -2.99
N ASP A 19 7.54 1.41 -3.46
CA ASP A 19 8.08 0.10 -3.84
C ASP A 19 8.11 -0.12 -5.35
N TYR A 20 7.17 0.48 -6.09
CA TYR A 20 7.11 0.41 -7.55
C TYR A 20 6.86 1.79 -8.16
N ILE A 21 7.41 1.99 -9.36
CA ILE A 21 7.16 3.17 -10.17
C ILE A 21 6.75 2.72 -11.56
N ILE A 22 5.69 3.31 -12.10
CA ILE A 22 5.20 3.08 -13.45
C ILE A 22 5.32 4.40 -14.22
N ASN A 23 6.01 4.34 -15.36
CA ASN A 23 6.22 5.47 -16.28
C ASN A 23 6.79 6.74 -15.62
N ASP A 24 7.52 6.61 -14.51
CA ASP A 24 8.04 7.71 -13.69
C ASP A 24 6.98 8.73 -13.17
N GLU A 25 5.69 8.45 -13.36
CA GLU A 25 4.57 9.30 -12.94
C GLU A 25 3.78 8.71 -11.77
N ILE A 26 3.66 7.39 -11.74
CA ILE A 26 2.85 6.67 -10.76
C ILE A 26 3.78 5.96 -9.78
N VAL A 27 3.65 6.27 -8.49
CA VAL A 27 4.33 5.54 -7.42
C VAL A 27 3.33 4.67 -6.65
N ILE A 28 3.75 3.45 -6.35
CA ILE A 28 2.98 2.47 -5.58
C ILE A 28 3.76 2.11 -4.32
N GLU A 29 3.13 2.23 -3.16
CA GLU A 29 3.60 1.62 -1.91
C GLU A 29 2.79 0.35 -1.65
N ARG A 30 3.47 -0.78 -1.49
CA ARG A 30 2.91 -2.06 -1.08
C ARG A 30 3.07 -2.20 0.43
N LYS A 31 1.98 -2.55 1.12
CA LYS A 31 1.99 -2.71 2.58
C LYS A 31 1.12 -3.89 2.99
N THR A 32 1.58 -4.71 3.93
CA THR A 32 0.70 -5.73 4.53
C THR A 32 -0.33 -5.05 5.45
N THR A 33 -1.42 -5.74 5.81
CA THR A 33 -2.37 -5.21 6.81
C THR A 33 -1.70 -4.92 8.17
N GLN A 34 -0.72 -5.74 8.57
CA GLN A 34 0.06 -5.54 9.80
C GLN A 34 0.95 -4.30 9.71
N ASP A 35 1.71 -4.14 8.62
CA ASP A 35 2.55 -2.96 8.41
C ASP A 35 1.71 -1.69 8.33
N PHE A 36 0.52 -1.77 7.74
CA PHE A 36 -0.42 -0.65 7.71
C PHE A 36 -0.84 -0.24 9.12
N ALA A 37 -1.30 -1.19 9.94
CA ALA A 37 -1.63 -0.96 11.34
C ALA A 37 -0.45 -0.36 12.12
N GLN A 38 0.73 -0.96 12.02
CA GLN A 38 1.94 -0.48 12.69
C GLN A 38 2.33 0.93 12.24
N SER A 39 2.21 1.23 10.95
CA SER A 39 2.52 2.56 10.42
C SER A 39 1.57 3.66 10.89
N ILE A 40 0.33 3.31 11.25
CA ILE A 40 -0.61 4.24 11.90
C ILE A 40 -0.13 4.53 13.32
N ILE A 41 0.17 3.48 14.10
CA ILE A 41 0.64 3.60 15.49
C ILE A 41 1.89 4.47 15.56
N ASP A 42 2.85 4.23 14.68
CA ASP A 42 4.12 4.96 14.66
C ASP A 42 3.99 6.36 14.03
N GLY A 43 2.81 6.75 13.53
CA GLY A 43 2.58 8.00 12.80
C GLY A 43 3.32 8.11 11.45
N ARG A 44 3.91 7.01 10.97
CA ARG A 44 4.73 6.97 9.75
C ARG A 44 3.87 7.01 8.49
N LEU A 45 2.64 6.48 8.53
CA LEU A 45 1.77 6.33 7.36
C LEU A 45 1.60 7.63 6.56
N PHE A 46 1.23 8.72 7.24
CA PHE A 46 0.99 10.01 6.58
C PHE A 46 2.27 10.69 6.10
N LYS A 47 3.41 10.43 6.77
CA LYS A 47 4.71 10.93 6.32
C LYS A 47 5.13 10.27 5.01
N GLN A 48 4.92 8.96 4.89
CA GLN A 48 5.16 8.23 3.65
C GLN A 48 4.29 8.78 2.51
N ALA A 49 2.98 8.89 2.75
CA ALA A 49 2.02 9.45 1.79
C ALA A 49 2.40 10.87 1.33
N LYS A 50 2.81 11.74 2.27
CA LYS A 50 3.27 13.12 1.96
C LYS A 50 4.55 13.12 1.13
N ASN A 51 5.49 12.23 1.42
CA ASN A 51 6.74 12.14 0.67
C ASN A 51 6.50 11.64 -0.76
N MET A 52 5.62 10.65 -0.96
CA MET A 52 5.22 10.20 -2.29
C MET A 52 4.60 11.33 -3.11
N LYS A 53 3.61 12.05 -2.55
CA LYS A 53 2.93 13.19 -3.21
C LYS A 53 3.84 14.38 -3.53
N LYS A 54 5.00 14.49 -2.90
CA LYS A 54 5.99 15.54 -3.22
C LYS A 54 6.84 15.19 -4.45
N THR A 55 6.86 13.92 -4.83
CA THR A 55 7.77 13.40 -5.86
C THR A 55 7.01 12.93 -7.10
N TYR A 56 5.77 12.45 -6.93
CA TYR A 56 4.97 11.85 -7.99
C TYR A 56 3.54 12.42 -7.99
N ASP A 57 2.99 12.56 -9.19
CA ASP A 57 1.64 13.09 -9.40
C ASP A 57 0.56 12.10 -8.97
N LEU A 58 0.79 10.81 -9.22
CA LEU A 58 -0.12 9.73 -8.90
C LEU A 58 0.51 8.78 -7.88
N CYS A 59 -0.18 8.60 -6.75
CA CYS A 59 0.29 7.78 -5.65
C CYS A 59 -0.76 6.72 -5.28
N LEU A 60 -0.36 5.46 -5.19
CA LEU A 60 -1.23 4.35 -4.77
C LEU A 60 -0.68 3.62 -3.55
N PHE A 61 -1.59 3.13 -2.71
CA PHE A 61 -1.28 2.17 -1.66
C PHE A 61 -1.95 0.84 -1.99
N ILE A 62 -1.17 -0.22 -2.10
CA ILE A 62 -1.68 -1.58 -2.18
C ILE A 62 -1.59 -2.18 -0.78
N ILE A 63 -2.75 -2.50 -0.19
CA ILE A 63 -2.80 -3.18 1.10
C ILE A 63 -3.11 -4.65 0.88
N GLU A 64 -2.17 -5.50 1.28
CA GLU A 64 -2.26 -6.94 1.11
C GLU A 64 -2.64 -7.64 2.40
N GLY A 65 -3.63 -8.53 2.31
CA GLY A 65 -4.16 -9.31 3.43
C GLY A 65 -5.68 -9.24 3.55
N THR A 66 -6.24 -10.11 4.38
CA THR A 66 -7.70 -10.33 4.46
C THR A 66 -8.39 -9.47 5.52
N ASN A 67 -7.68 -9.05 6.57
CA ASN A 67 -8.26 -8.36 7.73
C ASN A 67 -7.51 -7.05 8.07
N LEU A 68 -8.02 -5.90 7.64
CA LEU A 68 -7.45 -4.59 8.01
C LEU A 68 -7.77 -4.15 9.45
N CYS A 69 -8.95 -4.49 9.96
CA CYS A 69 -9.42 -4.06 11.28
C CYS A 69 -9.20 -5.11 12.38
N ASN A 70 -8.75 -6.31 12.01
CA ASN A 70 -8.49 -7.42 12.92
C ASN A 70 -7.14 -8.02 12.56
N THR A 71 -6.09 -7.25 12.81
CA THR A 71 -4.69 -7.67 12.64
C THR A 71 -4.18 -8.19 13.98
N SER A 72 -3.00 -8.81 13.97
CA SER A 72 -2.30 -9.18 15.21
C SER A 72 -1.71 -7.98 15.97
N ILE A 73 -1.87 -6.77 15.44
CA ILE A 73 -1.40 -5.53 16.06
C ILE A 73 -2.55 -4.94 16.88
N ASP A 74 -2.28 -4.55 18.11
CA ASP A 74 -3.27 -3.89 18.97
C ASP A 74 -3.53 -2.46 18.48
N ILE A 75 -4.55 -2.32 17.64
CA ILE A 75 -5.01 -1.04 17.11
C ILE A 75 -6.52 -0.97 17.16
N HIS A 76 -7.04 0.16 17.64
CA HIS A 76 -8.47 0.38 17.65
C HIS A 76 -9.02 0.45 16.21
N PRO A 77 -10.11 -0.28 15.87
CA PRO A 77 -10.66 -0.30 14.50
C PRO A 77 -10.99 1.08 13.92
N HIS A 78 -11.34 2.05 14.76
CA HIS A 78 -11.56 3.44 14.33
C HIS A 78 -10.32 4.15 13.82
N ALA A 79 -9.12 3.84 14.33
CA ALA A 79 -7.88 4.40 13.83
C ALA A 79 -7.62 3.94 12.38
N VAL A 80 -7.84 2.64 12.12
CA VAL A 80 -7.76 2.07 10.77
C VAL A 80 -8.78 2.72 9.83
N LYS A 81 -10.06 2.79 10.23
CA LYS A 81 -11.11 3.43 9.43
C LYS A 81 -10.83 4.91 9.16
N GLY A 82 -10.31 5.63 10.16
CA GLY A 82 -9.93 7.03 10.04
C GLY A 82 -8.80 7.23 9.03
N ALA A 83 -7.77 6.39 9.07
CA ALA A 83 -6.67 6.42 8.10
C ALA A 83 -7.17 6.16 6.67
N LEU A 84 -8.02 5.13 6.47
CA LEU A 84 -8.62 4.85 5.16
C LEU A 84 -9.45 6.02 4.64
N SER A 85 -10.29 6.62 5.49
CA SER A 85 -11.10 7.80 5.14
C SER A 85 -10.24 8.99 4.72
N ALA A 86 -9.12 9.23 5.43
CA ALA A 86 -8.18 10.28 5.07
C ALA A 86 -7.51 10.03 3.70
N PHE A 87 -7.24 8.77 3.35
CA PHE A 87 -6.61 8.42 2.08
C PHE A 87 -7.56 8.52 0.88
N VAL A 88 -8.82 8.08 1.03
CA VAL A 88 -9.85 8.23 -0.01
C VAL A 88 -10.06 9.69 -0.38
N LYS A 89 -10.09 10.59 0.61
CA LYS A 89 -10.18 12.04 0.37
C LYS A 89 -8.98 12.63 -0.37
N ASN A 90 -7.83 11.96 -0.29
CA ASN A 90 -6.57 12.42 -0.84
C ASN A 90 -6.21 11.73 -2.16
N SER A 91 -7.17 11.10 -2.84
CA SER A 91 -7.01 10.47 -4.16
C SER A 91 -6.05 9.26 -4.19
N PHE A 92 -5.86 8.57 -3.07
CA PHE A 92 -5.16 7.28 -3.06
C PHE A 92 -6.14 6.16 -3.43
N ILE A 93 -5.78 5.34 -4.42
CA ILE A 93 -6.53 4.14 -4.79
C ILE A 93 -6.04 2.97 -3.92
N PHE A 94 -6.98 2.27 -3.28
CA PHE A 94 -6.71 1.05 -2.52
C PHE A 94 -7.05 -0.17 -3.34
N CYS A 95 -6.07 -1.05 -3.56
CA CYS A 95 -6.31 -2.38 -4.10
C CYS A 95 -6.41 -3.39 -2.97
N LYS A 96 -7.55 -4.09 -2.85
CA LYS A 96 -7.68 -5.27 -2.01
C LYS A 96 -7.02 -6.44 -2.74
N ALA A 97 -5.75 -6.72 -2.45
CA ALA A 97 -5.13 -7.96 -2.87
C ALA A 97 -5.64 -9.09 -1.95
N CYS A 98 -6.83 -9.61 -2.27
CA CYS A 98 -7.34 -10.84 -1.71
C CYS A 98 -6.67 -12.00 -2.46
N LEU A 99 -5.50 -12.45 -2.00
CA LEU A 99 -5.01 -13.77 -2.39
C LEU A 99 -5.82 -14.79 -1.59
N ALA A 100 -6.55 -15.63 -2.33
CA ALA A 100 -7.40 -16.68 -1.84
C ALA A 100 -6.68 -17.55 -0.80
N SER A 101 -7.28 -17.67 0.38
CA SER A 101 -7.06 -18.81 1.27
C SER A 101 -8.43 -19.34 1.69
N GLY A 102 -8.81 -20.48 1.12
CA GLY A 102 -10.01 -21.24 1.53
C GLY A 102 -10.93 -21.76 0.41
N LEU A 103 -10.40 -22.24 -0.72
CA LEU A 103 -11.01 -23.41 -1.38
C LEU A 103 -10.31 -24.63 -0.79
N ASN A 104 -10.88 -25.12 0.30
CA ASN A 104 -10.91 -26.52 0.75
C ASN A 104 -12.12 -26.63 1.69
#